data_AF-A0A498ASH3-F1
#
_entry.id   AF-A0A498ASH3-F1
#
_cell.length_a   1.000
_cell.length_b   1.000
_cell.length_c   1.000
_cell.angle_alpha   90.00
_cell.angle_beta   90.00
_cell.angle_gamma   90.00
#
_symmetry.space_group_name_H-M   'P 1'
#
loop_
_entity.id
_entity.type
_entity.pdbx_description
1 polymer ?
#
loop_
_entity_poly.entity_id
_entity_poly.type
_entity_poly.pdbx_seq_one_letter_code
_entity_poly.pdbx_strand_id
1 'polypeptide(L)'
;MTSVPLTDRYVIAARLKGYLNKHGEAVALLTEALELEPGSARLLRFRGHRRISIGDYAGAIADLRAAADQLPGVEDEYEMYQPEVEKDVVSLILGRPEQVRPQHLTDTMAARDPEALGRYNTTLHAGIWYHLGVAQYLSGDFEGCLPSFRAAEESSRHQEGIVASQDWQYMALRRLGRPAEAEEVLDRFRKISLVQEDHLVGYEGRMQLYTGDITPEQLWAMCDGNDLKTVTQGYGLGNWYYHEGDVEKAREVFDGVLRTGVTHAFAYLAVKAEYANNPDFAAAATTKEN
;
A
#
# COMPACT_ATOMS: atom_id res chain seq x y z
N MET A 1 11.44 -35.08 5.22
CA MET A 1 11.29 -33.85 6.03
C MET A 1 10.65 -32.82 5.14
N THR A 2 9.48 -32.28 5.50
CA THR A 2 8.88 -31.18 4.76
C THR A 2 9.79 -29.97 4.91
N SER A 3 10.45 -29.55 3.84
CA SER A 3 11.34 -28.38 3.85
C SER A 3 10.60 -27.20 3.24
N VAL A 4 10.55 -26.09 3.96
CA VAL A 4 10.08 -24.81 3.41
C VAL A 4 11.03 -24.38 2.29
N PRO A 5 10.54 -24.05 1.08
CA PRO A 5 11.38 -23.58 -0.01
C PRO A 5 12.30 -22.43 0.43
N LEU A 6 13.52 -22.40 -0.10
CA LEU A 6 14.49 -21.38 0.31
C LEU A 6 14.00 -19.96 -0.04
N THR A 7 13.37 -19.78 -1.21
CA THR A 7 12.78 -18.51 -1.64
C THR A 7 11.65 -18.05 -0.72
N ASP A 8 10.82 -18.97 -0.22
CA ASP A 8 9.82 -18.65 0.82
C ASP A 8 10.45 -18.19 2.13
N ARG A 9 11.56 -18.83 2.54
CA ARG A 9 12.30 -18.41 3.74
C ARG A 9 12.88 -17.00 3.58
N TYR A 10 13.36 -16.64 2.39
CA TYR A 10 13.79 -15.27 2.09
C TYR A 10 12.63 -14.28 2.18
N VAL A 11 11.46 -14.60 1.63
CA VAL A 11 10.27 -13.73 1.74
C VAL A 11 9.85 -13.56 3.19
N ILE A 12 9.78 -14.64 3.99
CA ILE A 12 9.48 -14.56 5.42
C ILE A 12 10.48 -13.67 6.15
N ALA A 13 11.78 -13.85 5.90
CA ALA A 13 12.84 -13.07 6.53
C ALA A 13 12.77 -11.58 6.13
N ALA A 14 12.53 -11.28 4.86
CA ALA A 14 12.39 -9.91 4.36
C ALA A 14 11.15 -9.22 4.92
N ARG A 15 10.02 -9.94 5.06
CA ARG A 15 8.82 -9.44 5.72
C ARG A 15 9.09 -9.10 7.19
N LEU A 16 9.79 -9.97 7.93
CA LEU A 16 10.23 -9.70 9.30
C LEU A 16 11.09 -8.43 9.38
N LYS A 17 12.07 -8.26 8.49
CA LYS A 17 12.85 -7.02 8.42
C LYS A 17 11.97 -5.80 8.13
N GLY A 18 10.94 -5.96 7.29
CA GLY A 18 9.88 -4.97 7.08
C GLY A 18 9.19 -4.55 8.38
N TYR A 19 8.72 -5.50 9.18
CA TYR A 19 8.04 -5.25 10.46
C TYR A 19 8.95 -4.56 11.49
N LEU A 20 10.25 -4.82 11.41
CA LEU A 20 11.26 -4.18 12.25
C LEU A 20 11.73 -2.82 11.71
N ASN A 21 11.06 -2.25 10.70
CA ASN A 21 11.45 -1.01 10.00
C ASN A 21 12.87 -1.05 9.38
N LYS A 22 13.41 -2.25 9.14
CA LYS A 22 14.72 -2.49 8.52
C LYS A 22 14.59 -2.70 7.02
N HIS A 23 13.99 -1.73 6.33
CA HIS A 23 13.60 -1.88 4.93
C HIS A 23 14.80 -2.09 3.98
N GLY A 24 15.94 -1.44 4.23
CA GLY A 24 17.17 -1.68 3.45
C GLY A 24 17.68 -3.12 3.57
N GLU A 25 17.65 -3.69 4.79
CA GLU A 25 18.01 -5.10 5.01
C GLU A 25 17.01 -6.04 4.30
N ALA A 26 15.72 -5.68 4.25
CA ALA A 26 14.71 -6.44 3.50
C ALA A 26 14.98 -6.43 1.99
N VAL A 27 15.37 -5.29 1.41
CA VAL A 27 15.75 -5.18 -0.01
C VAL A 27 16.97 -6.04 -0.32
N ALA A 28 17.97 -6.09 0.58
CA ALA A 28 19.15 -6.93 0.41
C ALA A 28 18.77 -8.43 0.35
N LEU A 29 18.00 -8.92 1.32
CA LEU A 29 17.52 -10.31 1.35
C LEU A 29 16.73 -10.69 0.08
N LEU A 30 15.88 -9.79 -0.41
CA LEU A 30 15.10 -10.05 -1.64
C LEU A 30 15.96 -9.97 -2.89
N THR A 31 17.05 -9.22 -2.86
CA THR A 31 18.03 -9.18 -3.94
C THR A 31 18.80 -10.50 -4.01
N GLU A 32 19.25 -11.03 -2.87
CA GLU A 32 19.84 -12.38 -2.79
C GLU A 32 18.86 -13.46 -3.28
N ALA A 33 17.58 -13.38 -2.89
CA ALA A 33 16.57 -14.32 -3.35
C ALA A 33 16.39 -14.29 -4.88
N LEU A 34 16.48 -13.11 -5.51
CA LEU A 34 16.39 -12.95 -6.96
C LEU A 34 17.63 -13.48 -7.71
N GLU A 35 18.76 -13.70 -7.04
CA GLU A 35 19.90 -14.42 -7.63
C GLU A 35 19.59 -15.92 -7.76
N LEU A 36 18.75 -16.47 -6.87
CA LEU A 36 18.33 -17.87 -6.87
C LEU A 36 17.20 -18.14 -7.86
N GLU A 37 16.24 -17.21 -7.96
CA GLU A 37 15.10 -17.29 -8.86
C GLU A 37 14.94 -15.99 -9.66
N PRO A 38 15.79 -15.77 -10.68
CA PRO A 38 15.75 -14.56 -11.49
C PRO A 38 14.39 -14.38 -12.16
N GLY A 39 13.85 -13.17 -12.05
CA GLY A 39 12.58 -12.82 -12.67
C GLY A 39 11.34 -13.25 -11.90
N SER A 40 11.43 -13.92 -10.74
CA SER A 40 10.24 -14.28 -9.96
C SER A 40 9.35 -13.07 -9.66
N ALA A 41 8.15 -13.03 -10.25
CA ALA A 41 7.20 -11.92 -10.11
C ALA A 41 6.89 -11.60 -8.64
N ARG A 42 6.81 -12.65 -7.80
CA ARG A 42 6.61 -12.54 -6.36
C ARG A 42 7.78 -11.87 -5.64
N LEU A 43 9.02 -12.29 -5.92
CA LEU A 43 10.20 -11.67 -5.31
C LEU A 43 10.36 -10.21 -5.75
N LEU A 44 10.10 -9.92 -7.03
CA LEU A 44 10.05 -8.56 -7.56
C LEU A 44 8.98 -7.72 -6.87
N ARG A 45 7.77 -8.25 -6.67
CA ARG A 45 6.70 -7.59 -5.90
C ARG A 45 7.14 -7.21 -4.49
N PHE A 46 7.75 -8.15 -3.76
CA PHE A 46 8.19 -7.88 -2.40
C PHE A 46 9.34 -6.87 -2.38
N ARG A 47 10.30 -6.97 -3.31
CA ARG A 47 11.45 -6.04 -3.37
C ARG A 47 10.99 -4.64 -3.77
N GLY A 48 10.13 -4.54 -4.78
CA GLY A 48 9.53 -3.29 -5.22
C GLY A 48 8.81 -2.56 -4.09
N HIS A 49 7.97 -3.26 -3.32
CA HIS A 49 7.36 -2.70 -2.11
C HIS A 49 8.43 -2.17 -1.14
N ARG A 50 9.46 -2.95 -0.81
CA ARG A 50 10.49 -2.49 0.14
C ARG A 50 11.33 -1.33 -0.40
N ARG A 51 11.52 -1.24 -1.72
CA ARG A 51 12.16 -0.09 -2.38
C ARG A 51 11.36 1.19 -2.23
N ILE A 52 10.02 1.14 -2.30
CA ILE A 52 9.15 2.28 -1.98
C ILE A 52 9.44 2.78 -0.56
N SER A 53 9.54 1.87 0.41
CA SER A 53 9.77 2.22 1.82
C SER A 53 11.11 2.93 2.09
N ILE A 54 12.09 2.81 1.18
CA ILE A 54 13.38 3.52 1.28
C ILE A 54 13.50 4.71 0.32
N GLY A 55 12.42 5.04 -0.41
CA GLY A 55 12.41 6.14 -1.39
C GLY A 55 13.08 5.80 -2.73
N ASP A 56 13.44 4.54 -2.99
CA ASP A 56 13.93 4.08 -4.30
C ASP A 56 12.76 3.85 -5.25
N TYR A 57 12.07 4.92 -5.64
CA TYR A 57 10.87 4.84 -6.48
C TYR A 57 11.21 4.32 -7.89
N ALA A 58 12.34 4.72 -8.45
CA ALA A 58 12.78 4.25 -9.76
C ALA A 58 13.02 2.73 -9.77
N GLY A 59 13.76 2.22 -8.77
CA GLY A 59 13.97 0.79 -8.61
C GLY A 59 12.70 0.02 -8.26
N ALA A 60 11.78 0.63 -7.50
CA ALA A 60 10.47 0.03 -7.22
C ALA A 60 9.64 -0.13 -8.50
N ILE A 61 9.52 0.93 -9.29
CA ILE A 61 8.80 0.92 -10.58
C ILE A 61 9.41 -0.13 -11.52
N ALA A 62 10.74 -0.22 -11.61
CA ALA A 62 11.40 -1.21 -12.44
C ALA A 62 11.05 -2.65 -12.05
N ASP A 63 11.13 -2.97 -10.75
CA ASP A 63 10.77 -4.31 -10.26
C ASP A 63 9.29 -4.62 -10.49
N LEU A 64 8.41 -3.68 -10.16
CA LEU A 64 6.96 -3.91 -10.19
C LEU A 64 6.43 -3.97 -11.62
N ARG A 65 7.00 -3.22 -12.57
CA ARG A 65 6.71 -3.39 -14.00
C ARG A 65 7.15 -4.76 -14.51
N ALA A 66 8.38 -5.18 -14.18
CA ALA A 66 8.87 -6.51 -14.55
C ALA A 66 8.02 -7.64 -13.94
N ALA A 67 7.44 -7.44 -12.75
CA ALA A 67 6.47 -8.36 -12.16
C ALA A 67 5.12 -8.32 -12.89
N ALA A 68 4.62 -7.12 -13.22
CA ALA A 68 3.36 -6.91 -13.91
C ALA A 68 3.33 -7.55 -15.31
N ASP A 69 4.45 -7.48 -16.05
CA ASP A 69 4.60 -8.07 -17.38
C ASP A 69 4.43 -9.60 -17.39
N GLN A 70 4.59 -10.25 -16.24
CA GLN A 70 4.49 -11.71 -16.10
C GLN A 70 3.09 -12.19 -15.70
N LEU A 71 2.24 -11.30 -15.18
CA LEU A 71 0.93 -11.66 -14.63
C LEU A 71 0.04 -12.49 -15.57
N PRO A 72 0.01 -12.26 -16.90
CA PRO A 72 -0.78 -13.11 -17.81
C PRO A 72 -0.38 -14.59 -17.80
N GLY A 73 0.84 -14.92 -17.36
CA GLY A 73 1.37 -16.28 -17.28
C GLY A 73 1.48 -16.85 -15.87
N VAL A 74 1.06 -16.10 -14.84
CA VAL A 74 1.21 -16.48 -13.42
C VAL A 74 -0.17 -16.55 -12.77
N GLU A 75 -0.50 -17.70 -12.16
CA GLU A 75 -1.73 -17.85 -11.37
C GLU A 75 -1.76 -16.83 -10.23
N ASP A 76 -2.91 -16.23 -9.94
CA ASP A 76 -3.02 -15.33 -8.80
C ASP A 76 -2.93 -16.12 -7.48
N GLU A 77 -2.40 -15.46 -6.46
CA GLU A 77 -2.15 -16.08 -5.17
C GLU A 77 -2.39 -15.11 -4.03
N TYR A 78 -3.03 -15.60 -2.97
CA TYR A 78 -3.33 -14.80 -1.80
C TYR A 78 -2.07 -14.60 -0.93
N GLU A 79 -1.89 -13.37 -0.44
CA GLU A 79 -0.76 -12.98 0.42
C GLU A 79 -1.22 -12.75 1.88
N MET A 80 -0.61 -13.48 2.83
CA MET A 80 -0.99 -13.41 4.24
C MET A 80 -0.68 -12.05 4.87
N TYR A 81 -1.40 -11.67 5.93
CA TYR A 81 -1.07 -10.53 6.79
C TYR A 81 0.13 -10.75 7.71
N GLN A 82 0.58 -9.65 8.33
CA GLN A 82 1.63 -9.65 9.34
C GLN A 82 1.39 -10.63 10.49
N PRO A 83 0.23 -10.67 11.18
CA PRO A 83 0.04 -11.57 12.33
C PRO A 83 0.15 -13.04 11.94
N GLU A 84 -0.23 -13.38 10.71
CA GLU A 84 -0.07 -14.73 10.20
C GLU A 84 1.39 -15.03 9.93
N VAL A 85 2.13 -14.18 9.23
CA VAL A 85 3.56 -14.45 8.96
C VAL A 85 4.44 -14.46 10.22
N GLU A 86 4.10 -13.70 11.25
CA GLU A 86 4.79 -13.78 12.55
C GLU A 86 4.78 -15.20 13.14
N LYS A 87 3.66 -15.93 13.01
CA LYS A 87 3.57 -17.33 13.47
C LYS A 87 4.51 -18.26 12.68
N ASP A 88 4.68 -18.00 11.38
CA ASP A 88 5.59 -18.78 10.53
C ASP A 88 7.06 -18.47 10.82
N VAL A 89 7.38 -17.21 11.12
CA VAL A 89 8.71 -16.80 11.61
C VAL A 89 9.07 -17.57 12.87
N VAL A 90 8.18 -17.60 13.87
CA VAL A 90 8.40 -18.32 15.13
C VAL A 90 8.60 -19.82 14.87
N SER A 91 7.79 -20.40 13.99
CA SER A 91 7.89 -21.83 13.63
C SER A 91 9.25 -22.18 13.02
N LEU A 92 9.77 -21.35 12.11
CA LEU A 92 11.11 -21.53 11.54
C LEU A 92 12.22 -21.44 12.60
N ILE A 93 12.15 -20.46 13.50
CA ILE A 93 13.15 -20.26 14.56
C ILE A 93 13.18 -21.45 15.53
N LEU A 94 12.02 -22.00 15.86
CA LEU A 94 11.90 -23.15 16.74
C LEU A 94 12.21 -24.50 16.06
N GLY A 95 12.61 -24.49 14.78
CA GLY A 95 12.94 -25.69 14.03
C GLY A 95 11.71 -26.55 13.72
N ARG A 96 10.55 -25.93 13.50
CA ARG A 96 9.26 -26.56 13.21
C ARG A 96 8.79 -26.24 11.78
N PRO A 97 9.56 -26.62 10.73
CA PRO A 97 9.24 -26.28 9.35
C PRO A 97 7.91 -26.90 8.88
N GLU A 98 7.43 -27.96 9.53
CA GLU A 98 6.13 -28.59 9.26
C GLU A 98 4.93 -27.73 9.70
N GLN A 99 5.15 -26.72 10.55
CA GLN A 99 4.11 -25.79 11.02
C GLN A 99 4.06 -24.52 10.18
N VAL A 100 5.05 -24.31 9.31
CA VAL A 100 5.08 -23.15 8.40
C VAL A 100 4.05 -23.35 7.31
N ARG A 101 3.10 -22.41 7.22
CA ARG A 101 2.06 -22.46 6.20
C ARG A 101 2.60 -22.04 4.84
N PRO A 102 1.95 -22.48 3.74
CA PRO A 102 2.26 -21.98 2.40
C PRO A 102 2.25 -20.46 2.39
N GLN A 103 3.37 -19.85 2.00
CA GLN A 103 3.52 -18.39 1.94
C GLN A 103 2.83 -17.77 0.72
N HIS A 104 2.21 -18.62 -0.09
CA HIS A 104 1.39 -18.29 -1.23
C HIS A 104 0.28 -19.34 -1.32
N LEU A 105 -0.98 -18.88 -1.39
CA LEU A 105 -2.15 -19.73 -1.58
C LEU A 105 -2.72 -19.40 -2.95
N THR A 106 -2.46 -20.24 -3.96
CA THR A 106 -2.98 -19.97 -5.30
C THR A 106 -4.49 -20.15 -5.37
N ASP A 107 -5.15 -19.59 -6.38
CA ASP A 107 -6.59 -19.78 -6.60
C ASP A 107 -6.98 -21.27 -6.61
N THR A 108 -6.18 -22.13 -7.24
CA THR A 108 -6.37 -23.59 -7.26
C THR A 108 -6.31 -24.21 -5.86
N MET A 109 -5.44 -23.69 -4.98
CA MET A 109 -5.34 -24.16 -3.61
C MET A 109 -6.49 -23.62 -2.75
N ALA A 110 -6.82 -22.33 -2.89
CA ALA A 110 -7.91 -21.68 -2.18
C ALA A 110 -9.27 -22.32 -2.48
N ALA A 111 -9.51 -22.74 -3.72
CA ALA A 111 -10.73 -23.45 -4.12
C ALA A 111 -10.97 -24.77 -3.35
N ARG A 112 -9.92 -25.35 -2.76
CA ARG A 112 -10.00 -26.60 -1.99
C ARG A 112 -10.19 -26.36 -0.49
N ASP A 113 -9.94 -25.14 -0.01
CA ASP A 113 -10.09 -24.74 1.39
C ASP A 113 -10.55 -23.27 1.46
N PRO A 114 -11.84 -22.98 1.17
CA PRO A 114 -12.34 -21.61 1.15
C PRO A 114 -12.25 -20.90 2.51
N GLU A 115 -12.26 -21.66 3.62
CA GLU A 115 -12.09 -21.10 4.97
C GLU A 115 -10.71 -20.47 5.15
N ALA A 116 -9.71 -20.90 4.36
CA ALA A 116 -8.38 -20.30 4.37
C ALA A 116 -8.40 -18.81 4.02
N LEU A 117 -9.36 -18.35 3.21
CA LEU A 117 -9.42 -16.99 2.67
C LEU A 117 -9.52 -15.92 3.74
N GLY A 118 -10.07 -16.23 4.93
CA GLY A 118 -10.15 -15.28 6.05
C GLY A 118 -8.80 -14.83 6.61
N ARG A 119 -7.67 -15.34 6.10
CA ARG A 119 -6.30 -15.01 6.53
C ARG A 119 -5.57 -14.02 5.60
N TYR A 120 -6.24 -13.56 4.55
CA TYR A 120 -5.67 -12.79 3.43
C TYR A 120 -6.58 -11.59 3.10
N ASN A 121 -6.04 -10.41 2.73
CA ASN A 121 -6.81 -9.28 2.12
C ASN A 121 -6.12 -8.74 0.86
N THR A 122 -5.11 -9.43 0.34
CA THR A 122 -4.60 -9.08 -0.98
C THR A 122 -4.10 -10.31 -1.70
N THR A 123 -3.88 -10.14 -2.99
CA THR A 123 -3.31 -11.14 -3.86
C THR A 123 -2.05 -10.61 -4.52
N LEU A 124 -1.25 -11.48 -5.12
CA LEU A 124 -0.03 -11.11 -5.83
C LEU A 124 -0.34 -10.12 -6.95
N HIS A 125 -1.39 -10.37 -7.75
CA HIS A 125 -1.76 -9.51 -8.87
C HIS A 125 -2.18 -8.12 -8.39
N ALA A 126 -3.13 -8.06 -7.45
CA ALA A 126 -3.58 -6.79 -6.88
C ALA A 126 -2.42 -6.05 -6.17
N GLY A 127 -1.58 -6.79 -5.45
CA GLY A 127 -0.41 -6.27 -4.78
C GLY A 127 0.61 -5.65 -5.74
N ILE A 128 0.92 -6.31 -6.87
CA ILE A 128 1.84 -5.76 -7.88
C ILE A 128 1.32 -4.43 -8.43
N TRP A 129 0.07 -4.41 -8.89
CA TRP A 129 -0.53 -3.22 -9.49
C TRP A 129 -0.66 -2.07 -8.50
N TYR A 130 -1.10 -2.36 -7.27
CA TYR A 130 -1.27 -1.36 -6.22
C TYR A 130 0.07 -0.70 -5.89
N HIS A 131 1.11 -1.49 -5.63
CA HIS A 131 2.43 -0.93 -5.28
C HIS A 131 3.07 -0.23 -6.48
N LEU A 132 2.83 -0.67 -7.72
CA LEU A 132 3.30 0.03 -8.90
C LEU A 132 2.67 1.42 -8.98
N GLY A 133 1.36 1.51 -8.80
CA GLY A 133 0.63 2.78 -8.72
C GLY A 133 1.16 3.69 -7.63
N VAL A 134 1.39 3.16 -6.42
CA VAL A 134 1.96 3.92 -5.30
C VAL A 134 3.36 4.45 -5.65
N ALA A 135 4.24 3.63 -6.23
CA ALA A 135 5.58 4.05 -6.60
C ALA A 135 5.57 5.17 -7.67
N GLN A 136 4.69 5.05 -8.68
CA GLN A 136 4.49 6.07 -9.70
C GLN A 136 3.95 7.37 -9.10
N TYR A 137 2.90 7.28 -8.27
CA TYR A 137 2.31 8.43 -7.59
C TYR A 137 3.35 9.18 -6.74
N LEU A 138 4.11 8.46 -5.90
CA LEU A 138 5.14 9.05 -5.04
C LEU A 138 6.30 9.66 -5.82
N SER A 139 6.56 9.19 -7.04
CA SER A 139 7.52 9.79 -7.96
C SER A 139 7.00 11.05 -8.68
N GLY A 140 5.71 11.39 -8.50
CA GLY A 140 5.03 12.51 -9.18
C GLY A 140 4.39 12.15 -10.52
N ASP A 141 4.43 10.88 -10.94
CA ASP A 141 3.79 10.38 -12.17
C ASP A 141 2.30 10.11 -11.93
N PHE A 142 1.52 11.18 -11.72
CA PHE A 142 0.09 11.10 -11.44
C PHE A 142 -0.73 10.57 -12.62
N GLU A 143 -0.30 10.84 -13.86
CA GLU A 143 -0.96 10.30 -15.06
C GLU A 143 -0.68 8.81 -15.20
N GLY A 144 0.59 8.41 -15.09
CA GLY A 144 1.01 7.03 -15.29
C GLY A 144 0.60 6.08 -14.17
N CYS A 145 0.24 6.58 -12.97
CA CYS A 145 -0.26 5.72 -11.90
C CYS A 145 -1.72 5.28 -12.10
N LEU A 146 -2.53 6.01 -12.87
CA LEU A 146 -3.97 5.73 -13.05
C LEU A 146 -4.24 4.33 -13.62
N PRO A 147 -3.58 3.87 -14.70
CA PRO A 147 -3.78 2.52 -15.22
C PRO A 147 -3.39 1.44 -14.20
N SER A 148 -2.32 1.67 -13.43
CA SER A 148 -1.87 0.74 -12.40
C SER A 148 -2.89 0.60 -11.28
N PHE A 149 -3.43 1.71 -10.77
CA PHE A 149 -4.48 1.66 -9.76
C PHE A 149 -5.79 1.09 -10.31
N ARG A 150 -6.11 1.34 -11.58
CA ARG A 150 -7.27 0.71 -12.22
C ARG A 150 -7.13 -0.81 -12.30
N ALA A 151 -5.96 -1.30 -12.68
CA ALA A 151 -5.67 -2.74 -12.70
C ALA A 151 -5.67 -3.34 -11.28
N ALA A 152 -5.21 -2.60 -10.27
CA ALA A 152 -5.31 -2.99 -8.86
C ALA A 152 -6.77 -3.09 -8.40
N GLU A 153 -7.62 -2.12 -8.76
CA GLU A 153 -9.07 -2.13 -8.49
C GLU A 153 -9.72 -3.37 -9.10
N GLU A 154 -9.43 -3.68 -10.36
CA GLU A 154 -10.05 -4.78 -11.11
C GLU A 154 -9.57 -6.18 -10.66
N SER A 155 -8.34 -6.30 -10.19
CA SER A 155 -7.77 -7.56 -9.69
C SER A 155 -8.02 -7.80 -8.19
N SER A 156 -8.41 -6.78 -7.44
CA SER A 156 -8.65 -6.89 -6.00
C SER A 156 -9.78 -7.86 -5.67
N ARG A 157 -9.52 -8.77 -4.71
CA ARG A 157 -10.49 -9.74 -4.19
C ARG A 157 -11.21 -9.28 -2.92
N HIS A 158 -10.76 -8.17 -2.34
CA HIS A 158 -11.24 -7.66 -1.05
C HIS A 158 -11.64 -6.19 -1.20
N GLN A 159 -12.68 -5.78 -0.46
CA GLN A 159 -13.20 -4.42 -0.47
C GLN A 159 -12.10 -3.39 -0.22
N GLU A 160 -11.22 -3.66 0.77
CA GLU A 160 -10.13 -2.76 1.12
C GLU A 160 -9.24 -2.40 -0.09
N GLY A 161 -8.84 -3.41 -0.89
CA GLY A 161 -8.00 -3.19 -2.07
C GLY A 161 -8.71 -2.40 -3.16
N ILE A 162 -10.02 -2.63 -3.35
CA ILE A 162 -10.85 -1.88 -4.29
C ILE A 162 -10.93 -0.41 -3.86
N VAL A 163 -11.33 -0.16 -2.61
CA VAL A 163 -11.54 1.18 -2.07
C VAL A 163 -10.22 1.96 -2.00
N ALA A 164 -9.13 1.34 -1.56
CA ALA A 164 -7.80 1.97 -1.55
C ALA A 164 -7.35 2.34 -2.97
N SER A 165 -7.56 1.47 -3.96
CA SER A 165 -7.21 1.75 -5.35
C SER A 165 -8.04 2.90 -5.95
N GLN A 166 -9.31 3.00 -5.57
CA GLN A 166 -10.17 4.14 -5.95
C GLN A 166 -9.73 5.44 -5.28
N ASP A 167 -9.39 5.41 -3.99
CA ASP A 167 -8.87 6.57 -3.26
C ASP A 167 -7.61 7.16 -3.91
N TRP A 168 -6.64 6.31 -4.28
CA TRP A 168 -5.45 6.77 -5.00
C TRP A 168 -5.75 7.33 -6.39
N GLN A 169 -6.67 6.72 -7.15
CA GLN A 169 -7.12 7.26 -8.44
C GLN A 169 -7.73 8.65 -8.26
N TYR A 170 -8.62 8.82 -7.28
CA TYR A 170 -9.26 10.09 -6.99
C TYR A 170 -8.23 11.19 -6.70
N MET A 171 -7.29 10.94 -5.79
CA MET A 171 -6.24 11.89 -5.47
C MET A 171 -5.38 12.25 -6.69
N ALA A 172 -4.97 11.26 -7.48
CA ALA A 172 -4.19 11.50 -8.70
C ALA A 172 -4.97 12.35 -9.72
N LEU A 173 -6.26 12.09 -9.92
CA LEU A 173 -7.11 12.86 -10.83
C LEU A 173 -7.33 14.29 -10.34
N ARG A 174 -7.51 14.50 -9.02
CA ARG A 174 -7.57 15.86 -8.44
C ARG A 174 -6.25 16.61 -8.66
N ARG A 175 -5.10 15.93 -8.53
CA ARG A 175 -3.77 16.51 -8.83
C ARG A 175 -3.56 16.89 -10.29
N LEU A 176 -4.16 16.14 -11.20
CA LEU A 176 -4.14 16.42 -12.64
C LEU A 176 -5.17 17.47 -13.07
N GLY A 177 -6.01 17.96 -12.15
CA GLY A 177 -7.09 18.89 -12.49
C GLY A 177 -8.19 18.24 -13.34
N ARG A 178 -8.46 16.94 -13.14
CA ARG A 178 -9.45 16.13 -13.90
C ARG A 178 -10.66 15.79 -13.02
N PRO A 179 -11.47 16.78 -12.58
CA PRO A 179 -12.55 16.55 -11.60
C PRO A 179 -13.69 15.68 -12.14
N ALA A 180 -13.98 15.73 -13.44
CA ALA A 180 -15.02 14.89 -14.03
C ALA A 180 -14.70 13.39 -13.90
N GLU A 181 -13.44 13.01 -14.16
CA GLU A 181 -12.99 11.63 -14.00
C GLU A 181 -12.85 11.24 -12.53
N ALA A 182 -12.46 12.19 -11.67
CA ALA A 182 -12.47 11.96 -10.23
C ALA A 182 -13.88 11.62 -9.72
N GLU A 183 -14.92 12.29 -10.26
CA GLU A 183 -16.32 11.97 -9.94
C GLU A 183 -16.72 10.58 -10.44
N GLU A 184 -16.24 10.14 -11.60
CA GLU A 184 -16.49 8.77 -12.08
C GLU A 184 -15.91 7.70 -11.14
N VAL A 185 -14.80 8.01 -10.45
CA VAL A 185 -14.27 7.13 -9.39
C VAL A 185 -15.23 7.08 -8.20
N LEU A 186 -15.75 8.23 -7.76
CA LEU A 186 -16.74 8.31 -6.68
C LEU A 186 -18.04 7.58 -7.04
N ASP A 187 -18.48 7.64 -8.30
CA ASP A 187 -19.63 6.88 -8.78
C ASP A 187 -19.43 5.36 -8.72
N ARG A 188 -18.20 4.88 -8.87
CA ARG A 188 -17.88 3.46 -8.65
C ARG A 188 -17.89 3.12 -7.16
N PHE A 189 -17.34 4.00 -6.32
CA PHE A 189 -17.37 3.82 -4.87
C PHE A 189 -18.80 3.74 -4.32
N ARG A 190 -19.70 4.62 -4.76
CA ARG A 190 -21.12 4.63 -4.34
C ARG A 190 -21.88 3.33 -4.65
N LYS A 191 -21.37 2.50 -5.57
CA LYS A 191 -21.96 1.19 -5.92
C LYS A 191 -21.48 0.06 -5.01
N ILE A 192 -20.49 0.31 -4.16
CA ILE A 192 -19.94 -0.67 -3.23
C ILE A 192 -20.84 -0.71 -1.99
N SER A 193 -21.39 -1.89 -1.69
CA SER A 193 -22.05 -2.15 -0.43
C SER A 193 -21.00 -2.34 0.66
N LEU A 194 -20.65 -1.28 1.37
CA LEU A 194 -19.61 -1.30 2.39
C LEU A 194 -19.96 -2.29 3.51
N VAL A 195 -19.04 -3.21 3.77
CA VAL A 195 -19.02 -4.05 4.98
C VAL A 195 -18.04 -3.43 5.96
N GLN A 196 -18.48 -3.24 7.21
CA GLN A 196 -17.58 -2.84 8.29
C GLN A 196 -16.77 -4.05 8.76
N GLU A 197 -15.46 -3.94 8.69
CA GLU A 197 -14.53 -4.91 9.26
C GLU A 197 -13.54 -4.18 10.19
N ASP A 198 -13.25 -4.77 11.34
CA ASP A 198 -12.44 -4.16 12.42
C ASP A 198 -10.98 -3.87 12.01
N HIS A 199 -10.53 -4.40 10.87
CA HIS A 199 -9.14 -4.36 10.41
C HIS A 199 -8.87 -3.36 9.28
N LEU A 200 -9.89 -2.67 8.76
CA LEU A 200 -9.74 -1.76 7.63
C LEU A 200 -8.94 -0.51 8.02
N VAL A 201 -7.95 -0.17 7.18
CA VAL A 201 -7.03 0.97 7.42
C VAL A 201 -7.74 2.33 7.20
N GLY A 202 -9.00 2.31 6.72
CA GLY A 202 -9.93 3.43 6.79
C GLY A 202 -10.07 4.24 5.50
N TYR A 203 -9.69 3.70 4.35
CA TYR A 203 -9.88 4.35 3.04
C TYR A 203 -11.36 4.67 2.77
N GLU A 204 -12.29 3.89 3.31
CA GLU A 204 -13.74 4.12 3.21
C GLU A 204 -14.13 5.50 3.76
N GLY A 205 -13.58 5.90 4.90
CA GLY A 205 -13.87 7.21 5.50
C GLY A 205 -13.40 8.36 4.60
N ARG A 206 -12.26 8.20 3.94
CA ARG A 206 -11.75 9.20 2.98
C ARG A 206 -12.66 9.30 1.77
N MET A 207 -13.07 8.17 1.23
CA MET A 207 -14.01 8.12 0.11
C MET A 207 -15.38 8.72 0.49
N GLN A 208 -15.87 8.47 1.71
CA GLN A 208 -17.07 9.10 2.26
C GLN A 208 -16.93 10.62 2.43
N LEU A 209 -15.74 11.11 2.79
CA LEU A 209 -15.46 12.55 2.78
C LEU A 209 -15.56 13.11 1.35
N TYR A 210 -14.97 12.40 0.37
CA TYR A 210 -14.94 12.87 -1.01
C TYR A 210 -16.33 12.87 -1.68
N THR A 211 -17.20 11.93 -1.31
CA THR A 211 -18.61 11.91 -1.74
C THR A 211 -19.48 12.92 -1.00
N GLY A 212 -18.98 13.53 0.08
CA GLY A 212 -19.71 14.46 0.93
C GLY A 212 -20.63 13.80 1.97
N ASP A 213 -20.49 12.48 2.19
CA ASP A 213 -21.30 11.73 3.15
C ASP A 213 -20.90 12.03 4.60
N ILE A 214 -19.64 12.42 4.84
CA ILE A 214 -19.13 12.85 6.14
C ILE A 214 -18.31 14.14 6.04
N THR A 215 -18.18 14.86 7.15
CA THR A 215 -17.37 16.08 7.25
C THR A 215 -15.91 15.78 7.59
N PRO A 216 -14.97 16.72 7.32
CA PRO A 216 -13.59 16.64 7.79
C PRO A 216 -13.44 16.32 9.28
N GLU A 217 -14.27 16.93 10.13
CA GLU A 217 -14.23 16.74 11.58
C GLU A 217 -14.67 15.32 11.96
N GLN A 218 -15.69 14.79 11.27
CA GLN A 218 -16.12 13.41 11.46
C GLN A 218 -15.03 12.42 11.04
N LEU A 219 -14.36 12.65 9.90
CA LEU A 219 -13.24 11.83 9.46
C LEU A 219 -12.09 11.87 10.48
N TRP A 220 -11.72 13.06 10.95
CA TRP A 220 -10.64 13.22 11.92
C TRP A 220 -10.95 12.54 13.26
N ALA A 221 -12.20 12.61 13.72
CA ALA A 221 -12.63 11.93 14.94
C ALA A 221 -12.47 10.41 14.87
N MET A 222 -12.53 9.80 13.68
CA MET A 222 -12.31 8.35 13.50
C MET A 222 -10.86 7.91 13.77
N CYS A 223 -9.90 8.84 13.79
CA CYS A 223 -8.51 8.52 14.10
C CYS A 223 -8.34 8.10 15.57
N ASP A 224 -9.13 8.67 16.48
CA ASP A 224 -9.16 8.34 17.92
C ASP A 224 -7.77 8.26 18.59
N GLY A 225 -6.85 9.15 18.21
CA GLY A 225 -5.46 9.17 18.70
C GLY A 225 -4.58 7.99 18.26
N ASN A 226 -5.04 7.16 17.32
CA ASN A 226 -4.25 6.07 16.74
C ASN A 226 -3.37 6.61 15.60
N ASP A 227 -2.05 6.54 15.78
CA ASP A 227 -1.07 7.07 14.83
C ASP A 227 -1.21 6.49 13.40
N LEU A 228 -1.50 5.19 13.26
CA LEU A 228 -1.63 4.55 11.94
C LEU A 228 -2.90 5.04 11.21
N LYS A 229 -4.01 5.20 11.94
CA LYS A 229 -5.23 5.82 11.40
C LYS A 229 -4.99 7.29 11.07
N THR A 230 -4.34 8.04 11.96
CA THR A 230 -3.97 9.45 11.72
C THR A 230 -3.16 9.61 10.45
N VAL A 231 -2.17 8.75 10.20
CA VAL A 231 -1.39 8.80 8.96
C VAL A 231 -2.27 8.51 7.74
N THR A 232 -3.07 7.45 7.79
CA THR A 232 -3.86 7.01 6.63
C THR A 232 -4.95 8.03 6.27
N GLN A 233 -5.68 8.53 7.27
CA GLN A 233 -6.73 9.54 7.08
C GLN A 233 -6.15 10.90 6.76
N GLY A 234 -5.07 11.28 7.46
CA GLY A 234 -4.48 12.61 7.38
C GLY A 234 -3.95 12.93 5.99
N TYR A 235 -3.34 11.98 5.27
CA TYR A 235 -2.91 12.29 3.90
C TYR A 235 -4.10 12.58 2.97
N GLY A 236 -5.17 11.79 3.06
CA GLY A 236 -6.39 12.02 2.27
C GLY A 236 -7.11 13.31 2.60
N LEU A 237 -7.20 13.63 3.89
CA LEU A 237 -7.82 14.86 4.37
C LEU A 237 -7.01 16.10 3.97
N GLY A 238 -5.68 16.03 4.10
CA GLY A 238 -4.81 17.12 3.68
C GLY A 238 -4.89 17.38 2.18
N ASN A 239 -4.92 16.32 1.35
CA ASN A 239 -5.18 16.46 -0.09
C ASN A 239 -6.54 17.09 -0.36
N TRP A 240 -7.59 16.68 0.36
CA TRP A 240 -8.91 17.28 0.21
C TRP A 240 -8.87 18.79 0.48
N TYR A 241 -8.33 19.23 1.63
CA TYR A 241 -8.18 20.66 1.92
C TYR A 241 -7.37 21.40 0.85
N TYR A 242 -6.28 20.80 0.39
CA TYR A 242 -5.44 21.38 -0.65
C TYR A 242 -6.24 21.62 -1.94
N HIS A 243 -7.05 20.65 -2.34
CA HIS A 243 -7.87 20.75 -3.56
C HIS A 243 -9.11 21.64 -3.41
N GLU A 244 -9.58 21.89 -2.19
CA GLU A 244 -10.57 22.92 -1.89
C GLU A 244 -9.95 24.34 -1.78
N GLY A 245 -8.63 24.46 -1.92
CA GLY A 245 -7.90 25.72 -1.90
C GLY A 245 -7.43 26.17 -0.52
N ASP A 246 -7.62 25.35 0.52
CA ASP A 246 -7.19 25.63 1.90
C ASP A 246 -5.81 25.02 2.18
N VAL A 247 -4.77 25.66 1.61
CA VAL A 247 -3.37 25.21 1.71
C VAL A 247 -2.87 25.23 3.16
N GLU A 248 -3.35 26.15 3.99
CA GLU A 248 -2.95 26.25 5.39
C GLU A 248 -3.45 25.05 6.20
N LYS A 249 -4.73 24.66 6.06
CA LYS A 249 -5.23 23.45 6.70
C LYS A 249 -4.60 22.19 6.15
N ALA A 250 -4.35 22.12 4.84
CA ALA A 250 -3.63 20.99 4.25
C ALA A 250 -2.25 20.81 4.92
N ARG A 251 -1.52 21.92 5.13
CA ARG A 251 -0.23 21.93 5.83
C ARG A 251 -0.36 21.47 7.27
N GLU A 252 -1.34 21.97 8.02
CA GLU A 252 -1.57 21.58 9.42
C GLU A 252 -1.78 20.06 9.55
N VAL A 253 -2.61 19.49 8.66
CA VAL A 253 -2.89 18.06 8.65
C VAL A 253 -1.64 17.26 8.27
N PHE A 254 -0.91 17.68 7.24
CA PHE A 254 0.33 17.04 6.81
C PHE A 254 1.41 17.07 7.90
N ASP A 255 1.56 18.19 8.62
CA ASP A 255 2.46 18.28 9.77
C ASP A 255 2.03 17.34 10.89
N GLY A 256 0.71 17.18 11.10
CA GLY A 256 0.13 16.16 11.98
C GLY A 256 0.56 14.75 11.62
N VAL A 257 0.48 14.39 10.33
CA VAL A 257 0.94 13.10 9.81
C VAL A 257 2.43 12.91 10.07
N LEU A 258 3.27 13.92 9.80
CA LEU A 258 4.72 13.83 10.00
C LEU A 258 5.12 13.64 11.47
N ARG A 259 4.37 14.24 12.41
CA ARG A 259 4.61 14.11 13.85
C ARG A 259 4.40 12.69 14.39
N THR A 260 3.58 11.86 13.74
CA THR A 260 3.35 10.46 14.16
C THR A 260 4.61 9.59 14.08
N GLY A 261 5.57 9.96 13.20
CA GLY A 261 6.78 9.16 12.99
C GLY A 261 6.54 7.77 12.36
N VAL A 262 5.35 7.49 11.81
CA VAL A 262 5.03 6.21 11.16
C VAL A 262 5.66 6.14 9.77
N THR A 263 6.99 6.06 9.71
CA THR A 263 7.79 6.22 8.49
C THR A 263 7.57 5.12 7.43
N HIS A 264 6.96 4.01 7.81
CA HIS A 264 6.71 2.88 6.91
C HIS A 264 5.37 2.97 6.15
N ALA A 265 4.47 3.86 6.55
CA ALA A 265 3.17 4.01 5.92
C ALA A 265 3.26 4.82 4.62
N PHE A 266 2.59 4.38 3.56
CA PHE A 266 2.63 5.08 2.27
C PHE A 266 2.12 6.52 2.34
N ALA A 267 1.07 6.77 3.12
CA ALA A 267 0.57 8.11 3.36
C ALA A 267 1.61 9.05 4.01
N TYR A 268 2.46 8.53 4.92
CA TYR A 268 3.57 9.30 5.47
C TYR A 268 4.61 9.64 4.39
N LEU A 269 4.97 8.67 3.55
CA LEU A 269 5.88 8.88 2.43
C LEU A 269 5.29 9.86 1.39
N ALA A 270 3.98 9.83 1.19
CA ALA A 270 3.28 10.74 0.30
C ALA A 270 3.33 12.18 0.81
N VAL A 271 3.11 12.41 2.11
CA VAL A 271 3.32 13.73 2.72
C VAL A 271 4.76 14.21 2.52
N LYS A 272 5.76 13.35 2.74
CA LYS A 272 7.16 13.71 2.47
C LYS A 272 7.40 14.09 1.00
N ALA A 273 6.78 13.36 0.07
CA ALA A 273 6.86 13.66 -1.36
C ALA A 273 6.19 15.00 -1.69
N GLU A 274 5.06 15.36 -1.05
CA GLU A 274 4.46 16.70 -1.19
C GLU A 274 5.46 17.79 -0.80
N TYR A 275 6.06 17.67 0.39
CA TYR A 275 7.03 18.66 0.85
C TYR A 275 8.28 18.78 -0.03
N ALA A 276 8.69 17.67 -0.65
CA ALA A 276 9.85 17.65 -1.54
C ALA A 276 9.55 18.23 -2.93
N ASN A 277 8.35 17.97 -3.47
CA ASN A 277 8.06 18.17 -4.90
C ASN A 277 7.01 19.25 -5.17
N ASN A 278 6.23 19.67 -4.17
CA ASN A 278 5.18 20.66 -4.34
C ASN A 278 5.63 22.04 -3.79
N PRO A 279 5.75 23.07 -4.65
CA PRO A 279 6.17 24.41 -4.25
C PRO A 279 5.30 25.04 -3.15
N ASP A 280 4.01 24.72 -3.11
CA ASP A 280 3.08 25.27 -2.13
C ASP A 280 3.42 24.81 -0.70
N PHE A 281 4.09 23.66 -0.57
CA PHE A 281 4.52 23.11 0.73
C PHE A 281 6.00 23.38 1.03
N ALA A 282 6.85 23.58 0.00
CA ALA A 282 8.29 23.76 0.11
C ALA A 282 8.74 25.02 0.89
N ALA A 283 7.93 26.10 0.92
CA ALA A 283 8.36 27.42 1.41
C ALA A 283 8.47 27.60 2.95
N ALA A 284 8.31 26.55 3.77
CA ALA A 284 8.34 26.68 5.23
C ALA A 284 9.54 25.99 5.92
N ALA A 285 10.39 25.25 5.19
CA ALA A 285 11.49 24.50 5.78
C ALA A 285 12.71 25.36 6.22
N THR A 286 12.75 26.65 5.88
CA THR A 286 13.90 27.56 6.12
C THR A 286 13.73 28.54 7.28
N THR A 287 12.77 28.31 8.19
CA THR A 287 12.63 29.18 9.38
C THR A 287 12.44 28.35 10.64
N LYS A 288 13.54 27.80 11.16
CA LYS A 288 13.86 27.64 12.60
C LYS A 288 15.14 26.79 12.78
N GLU A 289 16.28 27.37 12.42
CA GLU A 289 17.54 27.10 13.12
C GLU A 289 18.16 28.46 13.43
N ASN A 290 17.93 28.93 14.66
CA ASN A 290 18.70 29.95 15.38
C ASN A 290 18.57 29.65 16.87
#